data_AF-A0A086AC19-F1
#
_entry.id   AF-A0A086AC19-F1
#
_cell.length_a   1.000
_cell.length_b   1.000
_cell.length_c   1.000
_cell.angle_alpha   90.00
_cell.angle_beta   90.00
_cell.angle_gamma   90.00
#
_symmetry.space_group_name_H-M   'P 1'
#
loop_
_entity.id
_entity.type
_entity.pdbx_description
1 polymer ?
#
loop_
_entity_poly.entity_id
_entity_poly.type
_entity_poly.pdbx_seq_one_letter_code
_entity_poly.pdbx_strand_id
1 'polypeptide(L)'
;MKKTLLLTLVSLSHFYFSQSWNTTGNSGTNPATDFVGTRDNQPLIFKINGSEKMRLSPSGRLAFYNINSQTWAYNLYIGGGNEVPSDNPTGNYANVAVGLGSMSSNTTGSSNTALGYNTMTNSTIGIGNLALGINAMQFSVDASNNVAVGLNNLSGMVSGEFNTAVGFQALRATGSTASIPLIGNTAVGKTALLRLIDGNYNTVLGQNSFIQKKVTIILL
;
A
#
# COMPACT_ATOMS: atom_id res chain seq x y z
N MET A 1 42.62 47.80 -55.45
CA MET A 1 41.24 47.26 -55.41
C MET A 1 41.07 46.51 -54.10
N LYS A 2 40.37 47.07 -53.10
CA LYS A 2 40.09 46.38 -51.82
C LYS A 2 38.76 45.64 -51.95
N LYS A 3 38.77 44.31 -51.86
CA LYS A 3 37.56 43.47 -51.88
C LYS A 3 37.01 43.40 -50.45
N THR A 4 35.83 43.98 -50.24
CA THR A 4 35.09 43.89 -48.98
C THR A 4 34.40 42.53 -48.92
N LEU A 5 34.76 41.69 -47.96
CA LEU A 5 34.12 40.39 -47.73
C LEU A 5 32.93 40.60 -46.77
N LEU A 6 31.71 40.42 -47.26
CA LEU A 6 30.49 40.50 -46.45
C LEU A 6 30.20 39.12 -45.85
N LEU A 7 30.44 38.94 -44.55
CA LEU A 7 30.07 37.73 -43.82
C LEU A 7 28.65 37.89 -43.27
N THR A 8 27.68 37.19 -43.86
CA THR A 8 26.32 37.08 -43.32
C THR A 8 26.27 35.94 -42.31
N LEU A 9 26.07 36.28 -41.03
CA LEU A 9 25.78 35.32 -39.97
C LEU A 9 24.35 34.78 -40.15
N VAL A 10 24.21 33.50 -40.53
CA VAL A 10 22.91 32.81 -40.46
C VAL A 10 22.77 32.25 -39.04
N SER A 11 21.90 32.83 -38.23
CA SER A 11 21.53 32.24 -36.94
C SER A 11 20.65 31.01 -37.19
N LEU A 12 21.18 29.81 -36.96
CA LEU A 12 20.39 28.58 -36.93
C LEU A 12 19.52 28.59 -35.65
N SER A 13 18.29 29.06 -35.75
CA SER A 13 17.31 28.88 -34.67
C SER A 13 16.87 27.41 -34.66
N HIS A 14 17.31 26.66 -33.66
CA HIS A 14 16.80 25.31 -33.40
C HIS A 14 15.36 25.42 -32.88
N PHE A 15 14.39 25.12 -33.74
CA PHE A 15 13.01 24.91 -33.31
C PHE A 15 12.95 23.56 -32.60
N TYR A 16 12.95 23.57 -31.27
CA TYR A 16 12.57 22.41 -30.48
C TYR A 16 11.06 22.22 -30.65
N PHE A 17 10.63 21.36 -31.56
CA PHE A 17 9.26 20.88 -31.54
C PHE A 17 9.10 20.01 -30.29
N SER A 18 8.43 20.55 -29.27
CA SER A 18 7.93 19.72 -28.17
C SER A 18 6.98 18.69 -28.77
N GLN A 19 7.35 17.42 -28.69
CA GLN A 19 6.53 16.32 -29.19
C GLN A 19 5.22 16.31 -28.40
N SER A 20 4.15 16.79 -29.02
CA SER A 20 2.85 16.96 -28.37
C SER A 20 2.02 15.70 -28.54
N TRP A 21 1.51 15.15 -27.45
CA TRP A 21 0.48 14.11 -27.50
C TRP A 21 -0.83 14.73 -27.99
N ASN A 22 -1.46 14.15 -29.01
CA ASN A 22 -2.71 14.67 -29.55
C ASN A 22 -3.89 14.38 -28.61
N THR A 23 -4.75 15.37 -28.39
CA THR A 23 -6.00 15.25 -27.62
C THR A 23 -7.02 14.28 -28.23
N THR A 24 -6.92 13.96 -29.52
CA THR A 24 -7.75 12.93 -30.18
C THR A 24 -7.05 11.57 -30.26
N GLY A 25 -5.89 11.41 -29.63
CA GLY A 25 -5.05 10.22 -29.72
C GLY A 25 -4.03 10.27 -30.88
N ASN A 26 -2.98 9.45 -30.75
CA ASN A 26 -1.91 9.30 -31.74
C ASN A 26 -2.08 7.96 -32.49
N SER A 27 -1.88 7.96 -33.81
CA SER A 27 -1.74 6.74 -34.62
C SER A 27 -0.27 6.38 -34.84
N GLY A 28 0.07 5.09 -34.94
CA GLY A 28 1.42 4.65 -35.34
C GLY A 28 2.48 4.68 -34.23
N THR A 29 2.09 4.65 -32.96
CA THR A 29 3.01 4.65 -31.81
C THR A 29 3.83 3.35 -31.70
N ASN A 30 5.08 3.47 -31.25
CA ASN A 30 5.96 2.37 -30.86
C ASN A 30 6.12 2.30 -29.32
N PRO A 31 5.62 1.26 -28.64
CA PRO A 31 5.70 1.13 -27.17
C PRO A 31 7.11 1.15 -26.58
N ALA A 32 8.16 0.86 -27.36
CA ALA A 32 9.54 0.89 -26.87
C ALA A 32 10.12 2.32 -26.75
N THR A 33 9.59 3.29 -27.50
CA THR A 33 10.16 4.65 -27.59
C THR A 33 9.16 5.76 -27.28
N ASP A 34 7.86 5.50 -27.50
CA ASP A 34 6.78 6.46 -27.35
C ASP A 34 6.05 6.23 -26.04
N PHE A 35 6.00 7.27 -25.20
CA PHE A 35 5.29 7.23 -23.93
C PHE A 35 4.78 8.62 -23.53
N VAL A 36 3.79 8.64 -22.65
CA VAL A 36 3.37 9.84 -21.92
C VAL A 36 4.13 9.83 -20.59
N GLY A 37 5.11 10.72 -20.43
CA GLY A 37 5.95 10.73 -19.24
C GLY A 37 7.17 11.63 -19.37
N THR A 38 8.15 11.41 -18.50
CA THR A 38 9.36 12.21 -18.37
C THR A 38 10.61 11.34 -18.51
N ARG A 39 11.69 11.88 -19.10
CA ARG A 39 12.99 11.19 -19.20
C ARG A 39 13.97 11.54 -18.07
N ASP A 40 13.64 12.52 -17.24
CA ASP A 40 14.53 13.21 -16.30
C ASP A 40 14.16 12.99 -14.82
N ASN A 41 13.53 11.85 -14.51
CA ASN A 41 13.13 11.47 -13.15
C ASN A 41 12.24 12.52 -12.45
N GLN A 42 11.46 13.27 -13.24
CA GLN A 42 10.46 14.21 -12.72
C GLN A 42 9.08 13.54 -12.60
N PRO A 43 8.19 14.03 -11.73
CA PRO A 43 6.83 13.55 -11.66
C PRO A 43 6.03 13.86 -12.94
N LEU A 44 5.23 12.92 -13.43
CA LEU A 44 4.21 13.18 -14.45
C LEU A 44 2.96 13.76 -13.77
N ILE A 45 2.53 14.95 -14.16
CA ILE A 45 1.43 15.69 -13.53
C ILE A 45 0.27 15.90 -14.51
N PHE A 46 -0.95 15.57 -14.07
CA PHE A 46 -2.20 15.89 -14.77
C PHE A 46 -2.88 17.06 -14.07
N LYS A 47 -3.31 18.05 -14.87
CA LYS A 47 -3.86 19.32 -14.39
C LYS A 47 -5.26 19.58 -14.95
N ILE A 48 -6.08 20.29 -14.17
CA ILE A 48 -7.34 20.89 -14.63
C ILE A 48 -7.26 22.38 -14.34
N ASN A 49 -7.46 23.23 -15.35
CA ASN A 49 -7.35 24.69 -15.26
C ASN A 49 -6.03 25.15 -14.59
N GLY A 50 -4.90 24.61 -15.05
CA GLY A 50 -3.57 24.91 -14.53
C GLY A 50 -3.25 24.35 -13.13
N SER A 51 -4.25 23.82 -12.41
CA SER A 51 -4.08 23.23 -11.09
C SER A 51 -3.81 21.73 -11.17
N GLU A 52 -2.82 21.24 -10.42
CA GLU A 52 -2.57 19.80 -10.28
C GLU A 52 -3.77 19.06 -9.70
N LYS A 53 -4.11 17.93 -10.32
CA LYS A 53 -5.20 17.02 -9.90
C LYS A 53 -4.74 15.58 -9.78
N MET A 54 -3.70 15.16 -10.51
CA MET A 54 -3.11 13.84 -10.37
C MET A 54 -1.60 13.88 -10.63
N ARG A 55 -0.83 13.01 -9.96
CA ARG A 55 0.62 12.90 -10.09
C ARG A 55 1.06 11.44 -10.06
N LEU A 56 1.98 11.06 -10.95
CA LEU A 56 2.81 9.86 -10.81
C LEU A 56 4.22 10.31 -10.38
N SER A 57 4.65 9.91 -9.18
CA SER A 57 5.99 10.25 -8.67
C SER A 57 7.08 9.40 -9.31
N PRO A 58 8.36 9.84 -9.23
CA PRO A 58 9.51 9.03 -9.61
C PRO A 58 9.61 7.69 -8.88
N SER A 59 9.04 7.60 -7.68
CA SER A 59 8.98 6.38 -6.87
C SER A 59 7.76 5.50 -7.19
N GLY A 60 7.08 5.71 -8.32
CA GLY A 60 5.94 4.90 -8.76
C GLY A 60 4.61 5.20 -8.04
N ARG A 61 4.52 6.29 -7.26
CA ARG A 61 3.31 6.62 -6.51
C ARG A 61 2.33 7.39 -7.39
N LEU A 62 1.13 6.85 -7.59
CA LEU A 62 -0.01 7.59 -8.13
C LEU A 62 -0.74 8.35 -7.01
N ALA A 63 -1.04 9.63 -7.21
CA ALA A 63 -1.71 10.49 -6.23
C ALA A 63 -2.77 11.37 -6.89
N PHE A 64 -3.92 11.59 -6.22
CA PHE A 64 -4.96 12.54 -6.62
C PHE A 64 -4.99 13.74 -5.66
N TYR A 65 -5.21 14.94 -6.19
CA TYR A 65 -5.11 16.21 -5.45
C TYR A 65 -6.48 16.87 -5.26
N ASN A 66 -6.67 17.56 -4.13
CA ASN A 66 -7.89 18.29 -3.78
C ASN A 66 -9.17 17.42 -3.66
N ILE A 67 -9.01 16.15 -3.30
CA ILE A 67 -10.04 15.34 -2.64
C ILE A 67 -10.08 15.86 -1.20
N ASN A 68 -11.19 16.47 -0.79
CA ASN A 68 -11.32 17.32 0.39
C ASN A 68 -10.50 16.83 1.62
N SER A 69 -9.50 17.64 2.01
CA SER A 69 -8.61 17.53 3.18
C SER A 69 -7.68 16.32 3.25
N GLN A 70 -6.50 16.40 2.60
CA GLN A 70 -5.28 15.65 2.97
C GLN A 70 -4.01 16.50 2.70
N THR A 71 -3.10 16.57 3.67
CA THR A 71 -1.77 17.19 3.54
C THR A 71 -0.85 16.30 2.68
N TRP A 72 0.05 16.90 1.89
CA TRP A 72 0.76 16.26 0.75
C TRP A 72 1.71 15.09 1.07
N ALA A 73 1.79 14.63 2.32
CA ALA A 73 2.51 13.43 2.73
C ALA A 73 1.68 12.13 2.61
N TYR A 74 0.37 12.21 2.29
CA TYR A 74 -0.62 11.22 2.74
C TYR A 74 -1.54 10.58 1.67
N ASN A 75 -1.12 10.51 0.40
CA ASN A 75 -1.92 9.93 -0.70
C ASN A 75 -2.00 8.39 -0.71
N LEU A 76 -3.16 7.91 -1.21
CA LEU A 76 -3.50 6.56 -1.66
C LEU A 76 -2.36 5.91 -2.45
N TYR A 77 -1.63 4.97 -1.86
CA TYR A 77 -0.85 4.00 -2.63
C TYR A 77 -1.87 3.10 -3.33
N ILE A 78 -1.79 2.90 -4.64
CA ILE A 78 -2.44 1.78 -5.34
C ILE A 78 -1.28 1.03 -5.95
N GLY A 79 -0.75 0.05 -5.23
CA GLY A 79 0.40 -0.71 -5.69
C GLY A 79 0.32 -2.13 -5.17
N GLY A 80 0.57 -3.05 -6.07
CA GLY A 80 0.54 -4.48 -5.82
C GLY A 80 1.66 -5.16 -6.58
N GLY A 81 2.45 -5.91 -5.84
CA GLY A 81 3.69 -6.52 -6.31
C GLY A 81 4.90 -5.61 -6.17
N ASN A 82 5.96 -6.12 -5.55
CA ASN A 82 7.28 -5.59 -5.78
C ASN A 82 7.50 -5.65 -7.30
N GLU A 83 7.87 -4.52 -7.93
CA GLU A 83 8.51 -4.62 -9.24
C GLU A 83 9.61 -5.66 -9.07
N VAL A 84 9.53 -6.75 -9.84
CA VAL A 84 10.49 -7.85 -9.78
C VAL A 84 11.86 -7.21 -9.91
N PRO A 85 12.67 -7.11 -8.83
CA PRO A 85 13.96 -6.51 -8.98
C PRO A 85 14.75 -7.49 -9.87
N SER A 86 15.51 -6.96 -10.81
CA SER A 86 16.21 -7.74 -11.84
C SER A 86 17.17 -8.80 -11.28
N ASP A 87 17.36 -8.82 -9.96
CA ASP A 87 18.17 -9.74 -9.17
C ASP A 87 17.38 -10.87 -8.49
N ASN A 88 16.04 -10.91 -8.53
CA ASN A 88 15.26 -12.05 -8.01
C ASN A 88 13.92 -12.34 -8.72
N PRO A 89 13.95 -13.03 -9.89
CA PRO A 89 12.80 -13.25 -10.76
C PRO A 89 11.79 -14.34 -10.33
N THR A 90 11.97 -14.99 -9.16
CA THR A 90 11.13 -16.13 -8.73
C THR A 90 10.17 -15.83 -7.58
N GLY A 91 10.16 -14.60 -7.05
CA GLY A 91 9.26 -14.23 -5.97
C GLY A 91 7.83 -13.96 -6.46
N ASN A 92 6.87 -14.74 -5.99
CA ASN A 92 5.46 -14.60 -6.33
C ASN A 92 4.83 -13.45 -5.51
N TYR A 93 5.05 -12.20 -5.90
CA TYR A 93 4.64 -11.02 -5.13
C TYR A 93 3.23 -10.54 -5.50
N ALA A 94 2.18 -11.28 -5.11
CA ALA A 94 0.79 -10.90 -5.38
C ALA A 94 0.15 -10.07 -4.24
N ASN A 95 0.75 -8.94 -3.87
CA ASN A 95 0.17 -8.07 -2.85
C ASN A 95 -0.80 -7.05 -3.47
N VAL A 96 -1.76 -6.53 -2.70
CA VAL A 96 -2.60 -5.38 -3.03
C VAL A 96 -2.54 -4.44 -1.84
N ALA A 97 -1.83 -3.32 -1.96
CA ALA A 97 -1.79 -2.30 -0.92
C ALA A 97 -2.47 -1.03 -1.42
N VAL A 98 -3.54 -0.67 -0.71
CA VAL A 98 -4.37 0.48 -1.02
C VAL A 98 -4.55 1.34 0.22
N GLY A 99 -3.97 2.54 0.23
CA GLY A 99 -4.10 3.47 1.35
C GLY A 99 -2.78 3.81 2.04
N LEU A 100 -2.81 4.85 2.86
CA LEU A 100 -1.61 5.48 3.41
C LEU A 100 -0.94 4.59 4.46
N GLY A 101 0.38 4.37 4.32
CA GLY A 101 1.15 3.55 5.26
C GLY A 101 0.80 2.06 5.18
N SER A 102 0.00 1.67 4.18
CA SER A 102 -0.33 0.27 3.92
C SER A 102 0.90 -0.46 3.40
N MET A 103 1.30 -1.55 4.08
CA MET A 103 2.43 -2.42 3.70
C MET A 103 3.78 -1.70 3.48
N SER A 104 4.03 -0.56 4.11
CA SER A 104 5.23 0.26 3.87
C SER A 104 6.56 -0.40 4.24
N SER A 105 6.55 -1.43 5.09
CA SER A 105 7.76 -2.17 5.50
C SER A 105 7.81 -3.61 4.98
N ASN A 106 6.94 -3.98 4.02
CA ASN A 106 6.96 -5.32 3.44
C ASN A 106 8.21 -5.52 2.59
N THR A 107 9.03 -6.52 2.94
CA THR A 107 10.28 -6.82 2.25
C THR A 107 10.10 -8.00 1.29
N THR A 108 9.63 -9.15 1.80
CA THR A 108 9.46 -10.39 1.02
C THR A 108 8.07 -11.03 1.14
N GLY A 109 7.18 -10.48 1.98
CA GLY A 109 5.82 -10.99 2.13
C GLY A 109 5.00 -10.93 0.84
N SER A 110 4.10 -11.88 0.66
CA SER A 110 3.36 -12.11 -0.59
C SER A 110 1.88 -12.45 -0.37
N SER A 111 1.07 -12.30 -1.42
CA SER A 111 -0.35 -12.66 -1.40
C SER A 111 -1.19 -11.92 -0.34
N ASN A 112 -0.79 -10.72 0.08
CA ASN A 112 -1.51 -9.92 1.07
C ASN A 112 -2.42 -8.88 0.41
N THR A 113 -3.61 -8.64 0.96
CA THR A 113 -4.50 -7.54 0.58
C THR A 113 -4.66 -6.58 1.76
N ALA A 114 -4.11 -5.37 1.66
CA ALA A 114 -4.13 -4.36 2.70
C ALA A 114 -4.78 -3.06 2.20
N LEU A 115 -6.00 -2.76 2.66
CA LEU A 115 -6.78 -1.59 2.28
C LEU A 115 -7.08 -0.70 3.50
N GLY A 116 -6.46 0.47 3.57
CA GLY A 116 -6.78 1.54 4.52
C GLY A 116 -5.55 2.25 5.08
N TYR A 117 -5.72 2.93 6.22
CA TYR A 117 -4.66 3.72 6.84
C TYR A 117 -3.84 2.84 7.79
N ASN A 118 -2.51 2.81 7.63
CA ASN A 118 -1.56 2.04 8.42
C ASN A 118 -1.93 0.54 8.55
N THR A 119 -2.47 -0.04 7.48
CA THR A 119 -2.75 -1.48 7.42
C THR A 119 -1.47 -2.27 7.15
N MET A 120 -1.15 -3.24 8.00
CA MET A 120 0.06 -4.07 7.86
C MET A 120 1.38 -3.26 7.72
N THR A 121 1.47 -2.07 8.32
CA THR A 121 2.62 -1.16 8.17
C THR A 121 3.95 -1.83 8.49
N ASN A 122 4.01 -2.67 9.53
CA ASN A 122 5.23 -3.34 9.98
C ASN A 122 5.38 -4.79 9.47
N SER A 123 4.51 -5.25 8.57
CA SER A 123 4.61 -6.62 8.05
C SER A 123 5.80 -6.71 7.11
N THR A 124 6.74 -7.61 7.37
CA THR A 124 7.99 -7.75 6.60
C THR A 124 7.95 -8.98 5.70
N ILE A 125 7.53 -10.14 6.23
CA ILE A 125 7.55 -11.44 5.53
C ILE A 125 6.20 -12.17 5.53
N GLY A 126 5.16 -11.60 6.12
CA GLY A 126 3.83 -12.23 6.26
C GLY A 126 3.20 -12.60 4.91
N ILE A 127 2.47 -13.73 4.87
CA ILE A 127 1.87 -14.26 3.64
C ILE A 127 0.36 -14.42 3.78
N GLY A 128 -0.40 -14.07 2.74
CA GLY A 128 -1.81 -14.46 2.64
C GLY A 128 -2.76 -13.73 3.58
N ASN A 129 -2.44 -12.52 4.04
CA ASN A 129 -3.28 -11.76 4.97
C ASN A 129 -4.26 -10.82 4.24
N LEU A 130 -5.45 -10.64 4.80
CA LEU A 130 -6.44 -9.65 4.38
C LEU A 130 -6.63 -8.62 5.50
N ALA A 131 -6.18 -7.39 5.32
CA ALA A 131 -6.32 -6.29 6.29
C ALA A 131 -7.10 -5.12 5.67
N LEU A 132 -8.34 -4.91 6.10
CA LEU A 132 -9.21 -3.83 5.64
C LEU A 132 -9.56 -2.92 6.82
N GLY A 133 -9.24 -1.62 6.75
CA GLY A 133 -9.61 -0.63 7.78
C GLY A 133 -8.46 0.24 8.25
N ILE A 134 -8.54 0.78 9.46
CA ILE A 134 -7.52 1.69 10.00
C ILE A 134 -6.72 0.92 11.05
N ASN A 135 -5.40 0.91 10.94
CA ASN A 135 -4.45 0.18 11.78
C ASN A 135 -4.73 -1.34 11.88
N ALA A 136 -5.45 -1.92 10.93
CA ALA A 136 -5.67 -3.36 10.89
C ALA A 136 -4.31 -4.06 10.69
N MET A 137 -3.95 -4.97 11.61
CA MET A 137 -2.66 -5.67 11.62
C MET A 137 -1.42 -4.74 11.60
N GLN A 138 -1.53 -3.51 12.10
CA GLN A 138 -0.46 -2.49 12.00
C GLN A 138 0.94 -2.96 12.44
N PHE A 139 1.00 -3.72 13.54
CA PHE A 139 2.25 -4.19 14.17
C PHE A 139 2.55 -5.67 13.89
N SER A 140 1.84 -6.29 12.95
CA SER A 140 2.15 -7.66 12.53
C SER A 140 3.42 -7.69 11.71
N VAL A 141 4.38 -8.54 12.09
CA VAL A 141 5.69 -8.66 11.43
C VAL A 141 5.71 -9.91 10.55
N ASP A 142 5.46 -11.08 11.17
CA ASP A 142 5.55 -12.41 10.53
C ASP A 142 4.19 -13.15 10.45
N ALA A 143 3.09 -12.45 10.72
CA ALA A 143 1.75 -13.05 10.72
C ALA A 143 1.33 -13.51 9.32
N SER A 144 0.68 -14.67 9.22
CA SER A 144 0.25 -15.25 7.94
C SER A 144 -1.18 -15.78 7.99
N ASN A 145 -1.90 -15.72 6.86
CA ASN A 145 -3.25 -16.26 6.70
C ASN A 145 -4.28 -15.67 7.69
N ASN A 146 -4.20 -14.37 8.01
CA ASN A 146 -5.16 -13.71 8.89
C ASN A 146 -6.13 -12.81 8.12
N VAL A 147 -7.34 -12.65 8.65
CA VAL A 147 -8.36 -11.72 8.15
C VAL A 147 -8.67 -10.69 9.23
N ALA A 148 -8.40 -9.41 8.95
CA ALA A 148 -8.73 -8.28 9.82
C ALA A 148 -9.60 -7.27 9.06
N VAL A 149 -10.86 -7.10 9.46
CA VAL A 149 -11.80 -6.16 8.83
C VAL A 149 -12.34 -5.19 9.88
N GLY A 150 -11.76 -3.99 9.94
CA GLY A 150 -12.19 -2.88 10.77
C GLY A 150 -11.03 -2.13 11.44
N LEU A 151 -11.33 -1.40 12.53
CA LEU A 151 -10.40 -0.44 13.15
C LEU A 151 -9.62 -1.09 14.30
N ASN A 152 -8.28 -1.10 14.19
CA ASN A 152 -7.33 -1.70 15.14
C ASN A 152 -7.56 -3.20 15.39
N ASN A 153 -8.12 -3.94 14.42
CA ASN A 153 -8.25 -5.40 14.53
C ASN A 153 -6.89 -6.06 14.36
N LEU A 154 -6.62 -7.09 15.18
CA LEU A 154 -5.30 -7.76 15.23
C LEU A 154 -4.10 -6.81 15.45
N SER A 155 -4.32 -5.54 15.79
CA SER A 155 -3.23 -4.59 15.99
C SER A 155 -2.43 -5.01 17.22
N GLY A 156 -1.11 -5.16 17.09
CA GLY A 156 -0.23 -5.61 18.18
C GLY A 156 0.14 -7.10 18.12
N MET A 157 -0.47 -7.90 17.24
CA MET A 157 -0.08 -9.30 17.04
C MET A 157 1.17 -9.36 16.17
N VAL A 158 2.33 -9.70 16.74
CA VAL A 158 3.63 -9.76 16.03
C VAL A 158 3.72 -10.98 15.11
N SER A 159 3.36 -12.16 15.64
CA SER A 159 3.28 -13.45 14.92
C SER A 159 1.97 -14.15 15.29
N GLY A 160 1.31 -14.77 14.31
CA GLY A 160 0.01 -15.42 14.49
C GLY A 160 -0.60 -15.84 13.16
N GLU A 161 -1.40 -16.90 13.18
CA GLU A 161 -1.89 -17.54 11.96
C GLU A 161 -3.37 -17.92 12.03
N PHE A 162 -4.04 -17.88 10.87
CA PHE A 162 -5.43 -18.35 10.72
C PHE A 162 -6.45 -17.64 11.63
N ASN A 163 -6.18 -16.39 12.01
CA ASN A 163 -7.12 -15.62 12.84
C ASN A 163 -8.08 -14.78 11.96
N THR A 164 -9.35 -14.69 12.37
CA THR A 164 -10.37 -13.84 11.76
C THR A 164 -10.86 -12.81 12.77
N ALA A 165 -10.74 -11.52 12.48
CA ALA A 165 -11.13 -10.42 13.35
C ALA A 165 -11.96 -9.38 12.59
N VAL A 166 -13.25 -9.24 12.93
CA VAL A 166 -14.18 -8.32 12.27
C VAL A 166 -14.83 -7.40 13.30
N GLY A 167 -14.77 -6.07 13.09
CA GLY A 167 -15.33 -5.08 14.01
C GLY A 167 -14.34 -4.01 14.46
N PHE A 168 -14.46 -3.53 15.70
CA PHE A 168 -13.57 -2.51 16.28
C PHE A 168 -12.74 -3.14 17.40
N GLN A 169 -11.41 -3.11 17.28
CA GLN A 169 -10.49 -3.69 18.26
C GLN A 169 -10.75 -5.20 18.54
N ALA A 170 -11.31 -5.92 17.56
CA ALA A 170 -11.49 -7.36 17.64
C ALA A 170 -10.11 -8.05 17.60
N LEU A 171 -9.90 -9.00 18.51
CA LEU A 171 -8.64 -9.74 18.67
C LEU A 171 -7.40 -8.83 18.78
N ARG A 172 -7.58 -7.61 19.28
CA ARG A 172 -6.47 -6.68 19.45
C ARG A 172 -5.58 -7.14 20.60
N ALA A 173 -4.31 -7.40 20.33
CA ALA A 173 -3.31 -7.70 21.35
C ALA A 173 -2.78 -6.39 21.99
N THR A 174 -2.33 -6.46 23.25
CA THR A 174 -1.63 -5.35 23.92
C THR A 174 -0.19 -5.75 24.19
N GLY A 175 0.74 -4.91 23.77
CA GLY A 175 2.18 -5.15 23.90
C GLY A 175 2.72 -5.97 22.73
N SER A 176 4.00 -5.78 22.42
CA SER A 176 4.75 -6.65 21.50
C SER A 176 4.83 -8.04 22.13
N THR A 177 3.76 -8.83 22.04
CA THR A 177 3.80 -10.25 22.35
C THR A 177 4.46 -10.95 21.17
N ALA A 178 5.75 -10.69 20.99
CA ALA A 178 6.62 -11.39 20.05
C ALA A 178 6.76 -12.90 20.36
N SER A 179 6.03 -13.42 21.36
CA SER A 179 6.33 -14.70 21.99
C SER A 179 5.19 -15.71 22.03
N ILE A 180 3.94 -15.33 21.75
CA ILE A 180 2.83 -16.29 21.72
C ILE A 180 2.07 -16.13 20.41
N PRO A 181 2.33 -16.99 19.41
CA PRO A 181 1.55 -17.05 18.20
C PRO A 181 0.10 -17.40 18.56
N LEU A 182 -0.84 -16.50 18.30
CA LEU A 182 -2.26 -16.81 18.37
C LEU A 182 -2.66 -17.53 17.09
N ILE A 183 -3.31 -18.68 17.22
CA ILE A 183 -3.67 -19.53 16.09
C ILE A 183 -5.17 -19.80 16.06
N GLY A 184 -5.79 -19.59 14.91
CA GLY A 184 -7.14 -20.10 14.63
C GLY A 184 -8.27 -19.42 15.40
N ASN A 185 -8.09 -18.19 15.88
CA ASN A 185 -9.13 -17.50 16.64
C ASN A 185 -10.07 -16.70 15.73
N THR A 186 -11.37 -16.80 15.95
CA THR A 186 -12.40 -16.00 15.29
C THR A 186 -13.05 -15.04 16.29
N ALA A 187 -12.98 -13.74 16.02
CA ALA A 187 -13.55 -12.68 16.83
C ALA A 187 -14.39 -11.74 15.97
N VAL A 188 -15.70 -11.68 16.22
CA VAL A 188 -16.62 -10.81 15.49
C VAL A 188 -17.39 -9.93 16.46
N GLY A 189 -17.20 -8.61 16.37
CA GLY A 189 -17.85 -7.62 17.22
C GLY A 189 -16.89 -6.62 17.83
N LYS A 190 -17.44 -5.53 18.40
CA LYS A 190 -16.66 -4.50 19.08
C LYS A 190 -15.93 -5.11 20.28
N THR A 191 -14.61 -5.09 20.27
CA THR A 191 -13.72 -5.61 21.32
C THR A 191 -13.92 -7.10 21.66
N ALA A 192 -14.45 -7.87 20.72
CA ALA A 192 -14.52 -9.32 20.85
C ALA A 192 -13.10 -9.89 20.98
N LEU A 193 -12.88 -10.74 21.99
CA LEU A 193 -11.60 -11.41 22.26
C LEU A 193 -10.42 -10.43 22.43
N LEU A 194 -10.70 -9.25 22.99
CA LEU A 194 -9.71 -8.20 23.21
C LEU A 194 -8.68 -8.62 24.27
N ARG A 195 -7.38 -8.44 23.95
CA ARG A 195 -6.23 -8.78 24.80
C ARG A 195 -6.15 -10.27 25.13
N LEU A 196 -6.39 -11.13 24.14
CA LEU A 196 -6.01 -12.53 24.25
C LEU A 196 -4.49 -12.63 24.37
N ILE A 197 -4.01 -13.18 25.49
CA ILE A 197 -2.57 -13.35 25.78
C ILE A 197 -2.12 -14.79 25.47
N ASP A 198 -3.05 -15.74 25.54
CA ASP A 198 -2.84 -17.16 25.29
C ASP A 198 -4.21 -17.80 25.00
N GLY A 199 -4.27 -18.71 24.03
CA GLY A 199 -5.50 -19.33 23.55
C GLY A 199 -5.55 -19.45 22.03
N ASN A 200 -5.84 -20.66 21.56
CA ASN A 200 -6.01 -20.98 20.14
C ASN A 200 -7.41 -21.53 19.91
N TYR A 201 -7.88 -21.44 18.66
CA TYR A 201 -9.14 -22.05 18.21
C TYR A 201 -10.40 -21.55 18.93
N ASN A 202 -10.39 -20.31 19.42
CA ASN A 202 -11.57 -19.72 20.06
C ASN A 202 -12.49 -19.09 19.01
N THR A 203 -13.81 -19.20 19.21
CA THR A 203 -14.81 -18.45 18.43
C THR A 203 -15.64 -17.57 19.36
N VAL A 204 -15.57 -16.26 19.15
CA VAL A 204 -16.26 -15.26 19.97
C VAL A 204 -17.04 -14.30 19.08
N LEU A 205 -18.34 -14.18 19.39
CA LEU A 205 -19.25 -13.23 18.75
C LEU A 205 -19.81 -12.26 19.80
N GLY A 206 -20.01 -11.01 19.40
CA GLY A 206 -20.72 -10.01 20.18
C GLY A 206 -19.86 -8.84 20.67
N GLN A 207 -20.54 -7.82 21.18
CA GLN A 207 -19.90 -6.62 21.71
C GLN A 207 -19.37 -6.86 23.12
N ASN A 208 -18.11 -6.50 23.34
CA ASN A 208 -17.40 -6.62 24.61
C ASN A 208 -17.29 -8.07 25.14
N SER A 209 -17.45 -9.06 24.26
CA SER A 209 -17.33 -10.47 24.61
C SER A 209 -15.86 -10.85 24.81
N PHE A 210 -15.55 -11.51 25.93
CA PHE A 210 -14.21 -12.03 26.24
C PHE A 210 -13.09 -10.97 26.23
N ILE A 211 -13.31 -9.85 26.93
CA ILE A 211 -12.26 -8.87 27.21
C ILE A 211 -11.40 -9.37 28.39
N GLN A 212 -10.09 -9.54 28.18
CA GLN A 212 -9.07 -9.64 29.24
C GLN A 212 -9.12 -10.90 30.12
N LYS A 213 -9.05 -12.10 29.51
CA LYS A 213 -8.96 -13.37 30.25
C LYS A 213 -7.96 -14.35 29.61
N LYS A 214 -7.05 -14.92 30.42
CA LYS A 214 -6.43 -16.24 30.15
C LYS A 214 -7.53 -17.27 30.37
N VAL A 215 -8.23 -17.70 29.33
CA VAL A 215 -9.28 -18.71 29.49
C VAL A 215 -9.28 -19.67 28.32
N THR A 216 -8.90 -20.91 28.63
CA THR A 216 -9.42 -22.14 28.03
C THR A 216 -10.88 -22.26 28.47
N ILE A 217 -11.87 -22.08 27.58
CA ILE A 217 -13.24 -22.59 27.83
C ILE A 217 -13.68 -23.43 26.63
N ILE A 218 -13.99 -24.67 26.99
CA ILE A 218 -14.68 -25.74 26.27
C ILE A 218 -16.14 -25.32 26.01
N LEU A 219 -16.69 -25.65 24.84
CA LEU A 219 -18.12 -25.98 24.70
C LEU A 219 -18.31 -26.98 23.53
N LEU A 220 -18.75 -28.18 23.93
CA LEU A 220 -19.38 -29.31 23.23
C LEU A 220 -19.16 -29.50 21.72
#